data_AF-U6RS44-F1
#
_entry.id   AF-U6RS44-F1
#
_cell.length_a   1.000
_cell.length_b   1.000
_cell.length_c   1.000
_cell.angle_alpha   90.00
_cell.angle_beta   90.00
_cell.angle_gamma   90.00
#
_symmetry.space_group_name_H-M   'P 1'
#
loop_
_entity.id
_entity.type
_entity.pdbx_description
1 polymer ?
#
loop_
_entity_poly.entity_id
_entity_poly.type
_entity_poly.pdbx_seq_one_letter_code
_entity_poly.pdbx_strand_id
1 'polypeptide(L)' 'MKQNLHPPATPLEMLSLFLPAGLLDYFDLVNHVSQETCFIFFLEEKPSIPQEHSHLHLHSKGFFPEIEVQD' A
#
# COMPACT_ATOMS: atom_id res chain seq x y z
N MET A 1 -5.64 33.03 -19.17
CA MET A 1 -4.72 31.97 -18.70
C MET A 1 -5.54 30.99 -17.88
N LYS A 2 -5.81 29.79 -18.43
CA LYS A 2 -6.54 28.75 -17.69
C LYS A 2 -5.56 28.15 -16.69
N GLN A 3 -5.71 28.48 -15.41
CA GLN A 3 -4.93 27.85 -14.36
C GLN A 3 -5.45 26.41 -14.24
N ASN A 4 -4.65 25.44 -14.69
CA ASN A 4 -4.92 24.04 -14.40
C ASN A 4 -4.63 23.84 -12.91
N LEU A 5 -5.64 24.03 -12.06
CA LEU A 5 -5.52 23.60 -10.66
C LEU A 5 -5.45 22.08 -10.68
N HIS A 6 -4.25 21.54 -10.51
CA HIS A 6 -4.11 20.15 -10.14
C HIS A 6 -4.84 19.98 -8.80
N PRO A 7 -5.75 19.00 -8.67
CA PRO A 7 -6.37 18.75 -7.38
C PRO A 7 -5.28 18.53 -6.33
N PRO A 8 -5.47 19.04 -5.10
CA PRO A 8 -4.52 18.81 -4.03
C PRO A 8 -4.34 17.30 -3.85
N ALA A 9 -3.07 16.88 -3.70
CA ALA A 9 -2.74 15.48 -3.53
C ALA A 9 -3.52 14.90 -2.36
N THR A 10 -4.05 13.69 -2.54
CA THR A 10 -4.74 12.96 -1.50
C THR A 10 -3.74 12.50 -0.42
N PRO A 11 -4.18 12.25 0.82
CA PRO A 11 -3.29 11.74 1.86
C PRO A 11 -2.55 10.46 1.45
N LEU A 12 -3.19 9.59 0.67
CA LEU A 12 -2.58 8.35 0.17
C LEU A 12 -1.48 8.62 -0.87
N GLU A 13 -1.69 9.59 -1.77
CA GLU A 13 -0.66 10.02 -2.71
C GLU A 13 0.55 10.62 -1.98
N MET A 14 0.34 11.35 -0.89
CA MET A 14 1.45 11.84 -0.05
C MET A 14 2.21 10.70 0.62
N LEU A 15 1.51 9.67 1.12
CA LEU A 15 2.14 8.49 1.73
C LEU A 15 3.03 7.71 0.75
N SER A 16 2.64 7.65 -0.53
CA SER A 16 3.45 6.98 -1.56
C SER A 16 4.85 7.60 -1.75
N LEU A 17 5.07 8.84 -1.29
CA LEU A 17 6.37 9.49 -1.35
C LEU A 17 7.37 8.98 -0.29
N PHE A 18 6.85 8.35 0.77
CA PHE A 18 7.65 7.85 1.90
C PHE A 18 7.78 6.33 1.88
N LEU A 19 6.91 5.64 1.14
CA LEU A 19 6.92 4.20 1.03
C LEU A 19 7.71 3.73 -0.19
N PRO A 20 8.26 2.50 -0.16
CA PRO A 20 8.83 1.88 -1.35
C PRO A 20 7.88 1.94 -2.55
N ALA A 21 8.42 2.30 -3.71
CA ALA A 21 7.66 2.38 -4.95
C ALA A 21 6.95 1.05 -5.24
N GLY A 22 5.66 1.13 -5.55
CA GLY A 22 4.81 -0.03 -5.86
C GLY A 22 4.22 -0.75 -4.65
N LEU A 23 4.55 -0.38 -3.41
CA LEU A 23 3.99 -1.03 -2.22
C LEU A 23 2.45 -0.91 -2.17
N LEU A 24 1.93 0.29 -2.42
CA LEU A 24 0.49 0.56 -2.41
C LEU A 24 -0.25 0.00 -3.64
N ASP A 25 0.46 -0.56 -4.62
CA ASP A 25 -0.19 -1.28 -5.73
C ASP A 25 -0.76 -2.61 -5.24
N TYR A 26 -0.06 -3.26 -4.30
CA TYR A 26 -0.42 -4.58 -3.77
C TYR A 26 -1.10 -4.53 -2.41
N PHE A 27 -0.90 -3.47 -1.63
CA PHE A 27 -1.41 -3.37 -0.26
C PHE A 27 -2.32 -2.17 -0.07
N ASP A 28 -3.35 -2.34 0.75
CA ASP A 28 -4.21 -1.27 1.25
C ASP A 28 -3.78 -0.85 2.66
N LEU A 29 -3.75 0.45 2.92
CA LEU A 29 -3.54 0.99 4.27
C LEU A 29 -4.83 0.86 5.08
N VAL A 30 -4.81 -0.03 6.08
CA VAL A 30 -6.01 -0.33 6.90
C VAL A 30 -5.98 0.35 8.27
N ASN A 31 -4.80 0.67 8.80
CA ASN A 31 -4.67 1.40 10.06
C ASN A 31 -3.31 2.10 10.18
N HIS A 32 -3.18 3.01 11.15
CA HIS A 32 -1.91 3.59 11.54
C HIS A 32 -1.86 3.89 13.04
N VAL A 33 -0.67 3.86 13.61
CA VAL A 33 -0.39 4.33 14.97
C VAL A 33 0.75 5.33 14.90
N SER A 34 0.51 6.52 15.43
CA SER A 34 1.52 7.57 15.56
C SER A 34 2.13 7.51 16.96
N GLN A 35 3.45 7.36 17.04
CA GLN A 35 4.21 7.45 18.28
C GLN A 35 5.08 8.72 18.27
N GLU A 36 5.77 8.99 19.38
CA GLU A 36 6.61 10.18 19.52
C GLU A 36 7.77 10.22 18.50
N THR A 37 8.28 9.05 18.11
CA THR A 37 9.47 8.92 17.27
C THR A 37 9.25 8.17 15.95
N CYS A 38 8.10 7.52 15.76
CA CYS A 38 7.82 6.73 14.56
C CYS A 38 6.33 6.65 14.22
N PHE A 39 6.06 6.25 12.99
CA PHE A 39 4.73 5.86 12.52
C PHE A 39 4.72 4.37 12.21
N ILE A 40 3.70 3.67 12.70
CA ILE A 40 3.45 2.26 12.37
C ILE A 40 2.25 2.22 11.43
N PHE A 41 2.44 1.68 10.24
CA PHE A 41 1.40 1.50 9.25
C PHE A 41 0.99 0.03 9.17
N PHE A 42 -0.32 -0.23 9.22
CA PHE A 42 -0.88 -1.56 9.06
C PHE A 42 -1.40 -1.69 7.63
N LEU A 43 -0.86 -2.66 6.91
CA LEU A 43 -1.14 -2.90 5.50
C LEU A 43 -1.81 -4.26 5.32
N GLU A 44 -2.85 -4.33 4.50
CA GLU A 44 -3.50 -5.58 4.12
C GLU A 44 -3.27 -5.85 2.63
N GLU A 45 -2.88 -7.08 2.27
CA GLU A 45 -2.66 -7.46 0.89
C GLU A 45 -3.98 -7.49 0.13
N LYS A 46 -4.03 -6.84 -1.03
CA LYS A 46 -5.19 -6.85 -1.91
C LYS A 46 -5.44 -8.27 -2.42
N PRO A 47 -6.70 -8.72 -2.52
CA PRO A 47 -7.05 -10.03 -3.07
C PRO A 47 -6.98 -10.03 -4.60
N SER A 48 -5.91 -9.51 -5.19
CA SER A 48 -5.72 -9.42 -6.64
C SER A 48 -4.77 -10.50 -7.12
N ILE A 49 -5.28 -11.41 -7.94
CA ILE A 49 -4.45 -12.34 -8.69
C ILE A 49 -3.79 -11.55 -9.83
N PRO A 50 -2.45 -11.54 -9.94
CA PRO A 50 -1.79 -10.94 -11.10
C PRO A 50 -2.38 -11.49 -12.39
N GLN A 51 -2.70 -10.62 -13.35
CA GLN A 51 -3.44 -11.02 -14.54
C GLN A 51 -2.75 -12.15 -15.32
N GLU A 52 -1.42 -12.16 -15.31
CA GLU A 52 -0.56 -13.21 -15.86
C GLU A 52 -0.84 -14.59 -15.27
N HIS A 53 -1.33 -14.67 -14.04
CA HIS A 53 -1.62 -15.91 -13.32
C HIS A 53 -3.12 -16.20 -13.19
N SER A 54 -3.98 -15.39 -13.82
CA SER A 54 -5.45 -15.58 -13.80
C SER A 54 -5.93 -16.94 -14.33
N HIS A 55 -5.13 -17.58 -15.18
CA HIS A 55 -5.42 -18.91 -15.75
C HIS A 55 -5.06 -20.07 -14.80
N LEU A 56 -4.37 -19.79 -13.69
CA LEU A 56 -3.99 -20.78 -12.69
C LEU A 56 -5.07 -20.93 -11.63
N HIS A 57 -5.35 -22.16 -11.22
CA HIS A 57 -6.17 -22.43 -10.04
C HIS A 57 -5.32 -22.16 -8.79
N LEU A 58 -5.44 -20.96 -8.24
CA LEU A 58 -4.66 -20.54 -7.08
C LEU A 58 -5.34 -20.98 -5.78
N HIS A 59 -4.53 -21.50 -4.86
CA HIS A 59 -4.95 -21.82 -3.51
C HIS A 59 -4.13 -20.97 -2.54
N SER A 60 -4.82 -20.15 -1.73
CA SER A 60 -4.17 -19.37 -0.68
C SER A 60 -3.47 -20.32 0.30
N LYS A 61 -2.22 -20.02 0.66
CA LYS A 61 -1.49 -20.75 1.71
C LYS A 61 -1.71 -20.13 3.11
N GLY A 62 -2.66 -19.20 3.23
CA GLY A 62 -2.83 -18.37 4.42
C GLY A 62 -1.83 -17.21 4.46
N PHE A 63 -1.94 -16.40 5.51
CA PHE A 63 -1.04 -15.28 5.73
C PHE A 63 0.30 -15.75 6.32
N PHE A 64 1.38 -15.15 5.84
CA PHE A 64 2.67 -15.28 6.51
C PHE A 64 2.69 -14.46 7.81
N PRO A 65 3.59 -14.78 8.76
CA PRO A 65 3.78 -13.95 9.94
C PRO A 65 4.07 -12.49 9.58
N GLU A 66 3.73 -11.57 10.48
CA GLU A 66 4.03 -10.15 10.34
C GLU A 66 5.52 -9.92 10.05
N ILE A 67 5.81 -9.03 9.10
CA ILE A 67 7.17 -8.61 8.75
C ILE A 67 7.28 -7.09 8.96
N GLU A 68 8.36 -6.66 9.61
CA GLU A 68 8.69 -5.24 9.78
C GLU A 68 9.70 -4.82 8.71
N VAL A 69 9.42 -3.70 8.03
CA VAL A 69 10.34 -3.07 7.07
C VAL A 69 10.77 -1.73 7.66
N GLN A 70 12.08 -1.52 7.81
CA GLN A 70 12.69 -0.28 8.30
C GLN A 70 13.45 0.39 7.15
N ASP A 71 13.43 1.73 7.10
CA ASP A 71 14.21 2.55 6.15
C ASP A 71 15.71 2.56 6.52
#